data_AF-A0AA91PAZ6-F1
#
_entry.id   AF-A0AA91PAZ6-F1
#
_cell.length_a   1.000
_cell.length_b   1.000
_cell.length_c   1.000
_cell.angle_alpha   90.00
_cell.angle_beta   90.00
_cell.angle_gamma   90.00
#
_symmetry.space_group_name_H-M   'P 1'
#
loop_
_entity.id
_entity.type
_entity.pdbx_description
1 polymer ?
#
loop_
_entity_poly.entity_id
_entity_poly.type
_entity_poly.pdbx_seq_one_letter_code
_entity_poly.pdbx_strand_id
1 'polypeptide(L)'
;MFVLASIMSLINQVSGTPYVVGGDSPAGTDCSGLVSWVANTATGRPAFGDRFHTANEEAALLERGFQYGTAPNALVIGWNANHTAATLPDGTAVSSGEGGGVQIGGAGAYQPQFTHHMFLPMEIEPPPPPPEMA
;
A
#
# COMPACT_ATOMS: atom_id res chain seq x y z
N MET A 1 15.12 2.51 -10.65
CA MET A 1 14.24 3.16 -9.65
C MET A 1 13.72 2.08 -8.68
N PHE A 2 14.03 2.12 -7.37
CA PHE A 2 13.88 0.96 -6.45
C PHE A 2 12.53 0.85 -5.69
N VAL A 3 11.59 1.76 -5.89
CA VAL A 3 10.50 2.00 -4.93
C VAL A 3 9.50 0.83 -4.86
N LEU A 4 9.07 0.27 -5.99
CA LEU A 4 8.17 -0.89 -5.99
C LEU A 4 8.82 -2.13 -5.36
N ALA A 5 10.10 -2.39 -5.65
CA ALA A 5 10.83 -3.51 -5.06
C ALA A 5 10.99 -3.35 -3.54
N SER A 6 11.21 -2.13 -3.04
CA SER A 6 11.24 -1.85 -1.60
C SER A 6 9.88 -2.07 -0.93
N ILE A 7 8.78 -1.63 -1.55
CA ILE A 7 7.42 -1.89 -1.06
C ILE A 7 7.17 -3.39 -1.01
N MET A 8 7.45 -4.12 -2.10
CA MET A 8 7.24 -5.56 -2.15
C MET A 8 8.11 -6.31 -1.15
N SER A 9 9.37 -5.92 -0.98
CA SER A 9 10.25 -6.51 0.03
C SER A 9 9.71 -6.30 1.45
N LEU A 10 9.19 -5.11 1.76
CA LEU A 10 8.54 -4.83 3.03
C LEU A 10 7.32 -5.71 3.24
N ILE A 11 6.39 -5.73 2.28
CA ILE A 11 5.14 -6.50 2.40
C ILE A 11 5.42 -8.00 2.53
N ASN A 12 6.37 -8.55 1.77
CA ASN A 12 6.74 -9.95 1.91
C ASN A 12 7.32 -10.29 3.30
N GLN A 13 8.03 -9.37 3.94
CA GLN A 13 8.55 -9.58 5.30
C GLN A 13 7.45 -9.61 6.37
N VAL A 14 6.38 -8.83 6.18
CA VAL A 14 5.29 -8.72 7.17
C VAL A 14 4.06 -9.54 6.81
N SER A 15 4.04 -10.20 5.65
CA SER A 15 2.94 -11.07 5.23
C SER A 15 2.73 -12.20 6.24
N GLY A 16 1.49 -12.43 6.65
CA GLY A 16 1.13 -13.41 7.68
C GLY A 16 1.34 -12.95 9.12
N THR A 17 1.83 -11.72 9.35
CA THR A 17 1.84 -11.14 10.70
C THR A 17 0.42 -10.82 11.17
N PRO A 18 0.13 -10.96 12.48
CA PRO A 18 -1.21 -10.76 13.01
C PRO A 18 -1.71 -9.32 12.87
N TYR A 19 -3.02 -9.16 12.86
CA TYR A 19 -3.67 -7.86 12.92
C TYR A 19 -3.52 -7.29 14.33
N VAL A 20 -2.84 -6.16 14.43
CA VAL A 20 -2.60 -5.46 15.70
C VAL A 20 -3.16 -4.06 15.59
N VAL A 21 -4.28 -3.80 16.28
CA VAL A 21 -4.84 -2.43 16.39
C VAL A 21 -3.76 -1.52 16.95
N GLY A 22 -3.42 -0.49 16.20
CA GLY A 22 -2.41 0.45 16.61
C GLY A 22 -0.96 0.01 16.36
N GLY A 23 -0.73 -1.17 15.75
CA GLY A 23 0.60 -1.72 15.55
C GLY A 23 1.44 -0.92 14.55
N ASP A 24 2.69 -0.66 14.88
CA ASP A 24 3.65 0.05 14.01
C ASP A 24 5.03 -0.65 14.04
N SER A 25 5.03 -1.98 13.90
CA SER A 25 6.26 -2.78 13.93
C SER A 25 6.12 -4.06 13.09
N PRO A 26 7.23 -4.75 12.76
CA PRO A 26 7.19 -6.05 12.07
C PRO A 26 6.42 -7.15 12.80
N ALA A 27 5.98 -6.95 14.05
CA ALA A 27 5.15 -7.90 14.78
C ALA A 27 3.68 -7.92 14.34
N GLY A 28 3.24 -6.95 13.54
CA GLY A 28 1.87 -6.83 13.05
C GLY A 28 1.34 -5.40 13.07
N THR A 29 0.29 -5.15 12.28
CA THR A 29 -0.34 -3.83 12.16
C THR A 29 -1.81 -3.92 11.77
N ASP A 30 -2.54 -2.83 11.95
CA ASP A 30 -3.91 -2.68 11.48
C ASP A 30 -3.95 -2.29 9.99
N CYS A 31 -5.15 -2.16 9.42
CA CYS A 31 -5.33 -1.78 8.01
C CYS A 31 -4.64 -0.44 7.70
N SER A 32 -4.85 0.57 8.54
CA SER A 32 -4.28 1.91 8.37
C SER A 32 -2.76 1.96 8.50
N GLY A 33 -2.19 1.16 9.40
CA GLY A 33 -0.74 1.09 9.59
C GLY A 33 -0.05 0.40 8.41
N LEU A 34 -0.62 -0.68 7.86
CA LEU A 34 -0.09 -1.29 6.63
C LEU A 34 -0.07 -0.28 5.48
N VAL A 35 -1.18 0.41 5.26
CA VAL A 35 -1.31 1.40 4.19
C VAL A 35 -0.39 2.59 4.42
N SER A 36 -0.17 2.99 5.68
CA SER A 36 0.83 4.00 6.04
C SER A 36 2.24 3.59 5.63
N TRP A 37 2.64 2.36 5.91
CA TRP A 37 3.97 1.86 5.55
C TRP A 37 4.18 1.85 4.04
N VAL A 38 3.15 1.44 3.28
CA VAL A 38 3.17 1.46 1.82
C VAL A 38 3.31 2.89 1.31
N ALA A 39 2.47 3.82 1.77
CA ALA A 39 2.49 5.22 1.36
C ALA A 39 3.81 5.93 1.74
N ASN A 40 4.36 5.65 2.92
CA ASN A 40 5.64 6.16 3.36
C ASN A 40 6.77 5.66 2.46
N THR A 41 6.84 4.35 2.23
CA THR A 41 7.87 3.74 1.38
C THR A 41 7.79 4.27 -0.05
N ALA A 42 6.57 4.43 -0.57
CA ALA A 42 6.33 4.97 -1.91
C ALA A 42 6.81 6.41 -2.09
N THR A 43 6.90 7.16 -0.99
CA THR A 43 7.29 8.58 -0.99
C THR A 43 8.68 8.83 -0.41
N GLY A 44 9.47 7.76 -0.22
CA GLY A 44 10.84 7.85 0.29
C GLY A 44 10.94 8.17 1.79
N ARG A 45 9.84 8.03 2.53
CA ARG A 45 9.79 8.19 3.99
C ARG A 45 10.12 6.86 4.69
N PRO A 46 10.60 6.88 5.95
CA PRO A 46 10.71 5.66 6.75
C PRO A 46 9.36 4.94 6.84
N ALA A 47 9.35 3.63 6.63
CA ALA A 47 8.11 2.84 6.67
C ALA A 47 7.40 2.97 8.03
N PHE A 48 8.16 2.85 9.12
CA PHE A 48 7.68 2.93 10.51
C PHE A 48 7.86 4.34 11.09
N GLY A 49 7.07 4.67 12.13
CA GLY A 49 7.22 5.89 12.92
C GLY A 49 6.51 7.14 12.39
N ASP A 50 5.98 7.09 11.16
CA ASP A 50 5.17 8.15 10.53
C ASP A 50 3.84 7.57 10.02
N ARG A 51 3.13 6.83 10.87
CA ARG A 51 1.83 6.23 10.51
C ARG A 51 0.69 7.24 10.60
N PHE A 52 -0.35 6.99 9.81
CA PHE A 52 -1.65 7.61 9.93
C PHE A 52 -2.72 6.59 10.34
N HIS A 53 -3.93 7.10 10.53
CA HIS A 53 -5.14 6.38 10.86
C HIS A 53 -6.18 6.62 9.77
N THR A 54 -7.15 5.74 9.63
CA THR A 54 -8.23 5.91 8.64
C THR A 54 -8.98 7.24 8.79
N ALA A 55 -9.06 7.78 10.02
CA ALA A 55 -9.68 9.07 10.31
C ALA A 55 -8.94 10.29 9.75
N ASN A 56 -7.61 10.21 9.52
CA ASN A 56 -6.81 11.29 8.94
C ASN A 56 -6.09 10.87 7.65
N GLU A 57 -6.45 9.73 7.08
CA GLU A 57 -5.81 9.12 5.92
C GLU A 57 -5.82 10.05 4.71
N GLU A 58 -6.93 10.74 4.43
CA GLU A 58 -7.02 11.69 3.33
C GLU A 58 -5.94 12.79 3.39
N ALA A 59 -5.84 13.48 4.54
CA ALA A 59 -4.86 14.54 4.72
C ALA A 59 -3.43 14.00 4.66
N ALA A 60 -3.18 12.84 5.27
CA ALA A 60 -1.87 12.21 5.28
C ALA A 60 -1.42 11.78 3.88
N LEU A 61 -2.33 11.31 3.03
CA LEU A 61 -2.06 10.95 1.64
C LEU A 61 -1.79 12.20 0.78
N LEU A 62 -2.55 13.28 0.97
CA LEU A 62 -2.28 14.56 0.29
C LEU A 62 -0.88 15.12 0.63
N GLU A 63 -0.45 15.07 1.89
CA GLU A 63 0.90 15.47 2.31
C GLU A 63 2.01 14.60 1.70
N ARG A 64 1.65 13.41 1.26
CA ARG A 64 2.50 12.43 0.57
C ARG A 64 2.40 12.55 -0.97
N GLY A 65 1.67 13.54 -1.47
CA GLY A 65 1.56 13.83 -2.91
C GLY A 65 0.59 12.93 -3.66
N PHE A 66 -0.28 12.20 -2.96
CA PHE A 66 -1.37 11.47 -3.59
C PHE A 66 -2.40 12.43 -4.19
N GLN A 67 -3.08 11.96 -5.22
CA GLN A 67 -4.12 12.67 -5.95
C GLN A 67 -5.45 11.91 -5.82
N TYR A 68 -6.57 12.63 -5.87
CA TYR A 68 -7.90 12.02 -5.79
C TYR A 68 -8.19 11.11 -6.99
N GLY A 69 -8.84 9.97 -6.72
CA GLY A 69 -9.29 9.02 -7.72
C GLY A 69 -8.39 7.80 -7.84
N THR A 70 -8.35 7.22 -9.04
CA THR A 70 -7.53 6.05 -9.37
C THR A 70 -6.82 6.29 -10.70
N ALA A 71 -5.69 5.63 -10.90
CA ALA A 71 -4.97 5.67 -12.17
C ALA A 71 -4.37 4.30 -12.49
N PRO A 72 -4.25 3.93 -13.78
CA PRO A 72 -3.55 2.73 -14.18
C PRO A 72 -2.06 2.85 -13.83
N ASN A 73 -1.41 1.72 -13.53
CA ASN A 73 0.03 1.66 -13.25
C ASN A 73 0.48 2.57 -12.10
N ALA A 74 -0.43 2.88 -11.17
CA ALA A 74 -0.18 3.73 -10.01
C ALA A 74 -0.35 2.93 -8.72
N LEU A 75 0.22 3.43 -7.62
CA LEU A 75 -0.17 2.97 -6.30
C LEU A 75 -1.54 3.56 -6.00
N VAL A 76 -2.54 2.73 -5.77
CA VAL A 76 -3.91 3.14 -5.46
C VAL A 76 -4.26 2.71 -4.05
N ILE A 77 -4.88 3.61 -3.28
CA ILE A 77 -5.39 3.36 -1.93
C ILE A 77 -6.89 3.63 -1.93
N GLY A 78 -7.65 2.66 -1.42
CA GLY A 78 -9.09 2.75 -1.25
C GLY A 78 -9.44 2.58 0.21
N TRP A 79 -10.31 3.45 0.73
CA TRP A 79 -10.73 3.40 2.13
C TRP A 79 -12.19 3.82 2.34
N ASN A 80 -12.73 3.46 3.51
CA ASN A 80 -13.96 3.98 4.08
C ASN A 80 -13.72 4.30 5.58
N ALA A 81 -14.76 4.57 6.36
CA ALA A 81 -14.60 4.92 7.78
C ALA A 81 -13.97 3.82 8.66
N ASN A 82 -13.98 2.55 8.22
CA ASN A 82 -13.60 1.40 9.05
C ASN A 82 -12.38 0.64 8.51
N HIS A 83 -12.07 0.77 7.22
CA HIS A 83 -11.10 -0.08 6.56
C HIS A 83 -10.39 0.62 5.41
N THR A 84 -9.16 0.19 5.14
CA THR A 84 -8.32 0.66 4.02
C THR A 84 -7.47 -0.48 3.45
N ALA A 85 -7.21 -0.44 2.15
CA ALA A 85 -6.32 -1.36 1.46
C ALA A 85 -5.65 -0.67 0.27
N ALA A 86 -4.55 -1.24 -0.20
CA ALA A 86 -3.79 -0.71 -1.32
C ALA A 86 -3.71 -1.71 -2.49
N THR A 87 -3.52 -1.17 -3.70
CA THR A 87 -3.17 -1.90 -4.90
C THR A 87 -1.93 -1.25 -5.50
N LEU A 88 -0.87 -2.04 -5.66
CA LEU A 88 0.40 -1.60 -6.18
C LEU A 88 0.33 -1.36 -7.70
N PRO A 89 1.30 -0.62 -8.29
CA PRO A 89 1.36 -0.34 -9.72
C PRO A 89 1.30 -1.56 -10.64
N ASP A 90 1.80 -2.72 -10.19
CA ASP A 90 1.77 -3.99 -10.92
C ASP A 90 0.44 -4.76 -10.77
N GLY A 91 -0.52 -4.18 -10.04
CA GLY A 91 -1.82 -4.80 -9.74
C GLY A 91 -1.82 -5.63 -8.46
N THR A 92 -0.69 -5.78 -7.76
CA THR A 92 -0.63 -6.54 -6.51
C THR A 92 -1.48 -5.87 -5.43
N ALA A 93 -2.52 -6.56 -4.96
CA ALA A 93 -3.34 -6.10 -3.84
C ALA A 93 -2.67 -6.41 -2.50
N VAL A 94 -2.76 -5.47 -1.55
CA VAL A 94 -2.26 -5.65 -0.18
C VAL A 94 -3.27 -5.10 0.83
N SER A 95 -3.59 -5.87 1.86
CA SER A 95 -4.51 -5.46 2.94
C SER A 95 -4.10 -6.06 4.28
N SER A 96 -4.58 -5.47 5.38
CA SER A 96 -4.47 -6.07 6.72
C SER A 96 -5.85 -6.13 7.37
N GLY A 97 -6.23 -7.27 7.93
CA GLY A 97 -7.48 -7.44 8.69
C GLY A 97 -8.60 -8.22 7.99
N GLU A 98 -8.48 -8.47 6.68
CA GLU A 98 -9.42 -9.27 5.88
C GLU A 98 -9.16 -10.80 6.00
N GLY A 99 -8.74 -11.23 7.18
CA GLY A 99 -8.25 -12.60 7.41
C GLY A 99 -7.38 -12.78 8.66
N GLY A 100 -7.23 -11.74 9.49
CA GLY A 100 -6.50 -11.80 10.76
C GLY A 100 -5.09 -11.23 10.73
N GLY A 101 -4.67 -10.58 9.64
CA GLY A 101 -3.33 -10.00 9.52
C GLY A 101 -3.01 -9.40 8.15
N VAL A 102 -1.74 -9.06 7.93
CA VAL A 102 -1.23 -8.55 6.65
C VAL A 102 -1.23 -9.65 5.60
N GLN A 103 -1.76 -9.35 4.41
CA GLN A 103 -1.86 -10.29 3.31
C GLN A 103 -1.60 -9.63 1.95
N ILE A 104 -1.13 -10.45 1.02
CA ILE A 104 -1.02 -10.14 -0.41
C ILE A 104 -2.16 -10.88 -1.12
N GLY A 105 -2.89 -10.18 -1.98
CA GLY A 105 -4.01 -10.71 -2.77
C GLY A 105 -5.36 -10.09 -2.41
N GLY A 106 -6.42 -10.60 -3.03
CA GLY A 106 -7.78 -10.04 -2.90
C GLY A 106 -8.04 -8.87 -3.85
N ALA A 107 -9.07 -8.08 -3.56
CA ALA A 107 -9.50 -6.97 -4.42
C ALA A 107 -8.74 -5.64 -4.15
N GLY A 108 -7.92 -5.59 -3.09
CA GLY A 108 -7.08 -4.42 -2.78
C GLY A 108 -7.90 -3.14 -2.65
N ALA A 109 -7.39 -2.04 -3.21
CA ALA A 109 -8.04 -0.73 -3.20
C ALA A 109 -9.37 -0.66 -3.98
N TYR A 110 -9.73 -1.69 -4.76
CA TYR A 110 -10.93 -1.70 -5.60
C TYR A 110 -12.11 -2.47 -5.00
N GLN A 111 -12.07 -2.72 -3.69
CA GLN A 111 -13.19 -3.36 -3.01
C GLN A 111 -14.46 -2.48 -3.08
N PRO A 112 -15.65 -3.06 -3.35
CA PRO A 112 -16.89 -2.30 -3.47
C PRO A 112 -17.29 -1.49 -2.22
N GLN A 113 -16.71 -1.79 -1.06
CA GLN A 113 -16.99 -1.11 0.21
C GLN A 113 -16.28 0.25 0.36
N PHE A 114 -15.27 0.54 -0.46
CA PHE A 114 -14.51 1.78 -0.33
C PHE A 114 -15.23 2.93 -1.02
N THR A 115 -15.36 4.03 -0.28
CA THR A 115 -16.04 5.25 -0.73
C THR A 115 -15.07 6.34 -1.14
N HIS A 116 -13.79 6.20 -0.77
CA HIS A 116 -12.72 7.13 -1.10
C HIS A 116 -11.57 6.41 -1.78
N HIS A 117 -10.96 7.08 -2.75
CA HIS A 117 -9.81 6.58 -3.47
C HIS A 117 -8.82 7.70 -3.74
N MET A 118 -7.54 7.40 -3.58
CA MET A 118 -6.44 8.26 -3.99
C MET A 118 -5.34 7.42 -4.61
N PHE A 119 -4.56 8.02 -5.51
CA PHE A 119 -3.46 7.38 -6.18
C PHE A 119 -2.18 8.21 -6.14
N LEU A 120 -1.05 7.53 -6.19
CA LEU A 120 0.27 8.11 -6.39
C LEU A 120 0.85 7.54 -7.71
N PRO A 121 1.13 8.39 -8.72
CA PRO A 121 1.86 7.95 -9.91
C PRO A 121 3.20 7.34 -9.51
N MET A 122 3.50 6.15 -10.03
CA MET A 122 4.76 5.46 -9.80
C MET A 122 5.42 5.18 -11.15
N GLU A 123 6.71 5.46 -11.28
CA GLU A 123 7.46 4.98 -12.43
C GLU A 123 7.67 3.46 -12.29
N ILE A 124 6.96 2.69 -13.11
CA ILE A 124 7.25 1.27 -13.29
C ILE A 124 8.38 1.19 -14.31
N GLU A 125 9.57 0.76 -13.89
CA GLU A 125 10.62 0.40 -14.86
C GLU A 125 10.09 -0.75 -15.73
N PRO A 126 10.09 -0.62 -17.06
CA PRO A 126 9.71 -1.72 -17.92
C PRO A 126 10.65 -2.91 -17.66
N PRO A 127 10.15 -4.16 -17.75
CA PRO A 127 11.00 -5.33 -17.58
C PRO A 127 12.18 -5.24 -18.55
N PRO A 128 13.38 -5.69 -18.15
CA PRO A 128 14.53 -5.71 -19.04
C PRO A 128 14.18 -6.48 -20.31
N PRO A 129 14.64 -6.02 -21.49
CA PRO A 129 14.39 -6.74 -22.73
C PRO A 129 14.89 -8.19 -22.59
N PRO A 130 14.17 -9.18 -23.16
CA PRO A 130 14.60 -10.57 -23.10
C PRO A 130 16.04 -10.68 -23.63
N PRO A 131 16.88 -11.56 -23.06
CA PRO A 131 18.25 -11.74 -23.52
C PRO A 131 18.24 -12.05 -25.01
N GLU A 132 18.96 -11.23 -25.77
CA GLU A 132 19.16 -11.43 -27.21
C GLU A 132 19.86 -12.78 -27.38
N MET A 133 19.14 -13.78 -27.87
CA MET A 133 19.73 -15.09 -28.16
C MET A 133 20.62 -14.92 -29.39
N ALA A 134 21.91 -14.71 -29.16
CA ALA A 134 22.97 -14.74 -30.17
C ALA A 134 23.37 -16.18 -30.52
#